data_AF-A0A819BFZ7-F1
#
_entry.id   AF-A0A819BFZ7-F1
#
_cell.length_a   1.000
_cell.length_b   1.000
_cell.length_c   1.000
_cell.angle_alpha   90.00
_cell.angle_beta   90.00
_cell.angle_gamma   90.00
#
_symmetry.space_group_name_H-M   'P 1'
#
loop_
_entity.id
_entity.type
_entity.pdbx_description
1 polymer ?
#
loop_
_entity_poly.entity_id
_entity_poly.type
_entity_poly.pdbx_seq_one_letter_code
_entity_poly.pdbx_strand_id
1 'polypeptide(L)'
;MGDMNALTREDYSDDYYHNIVVERREKSNWEKPRFELTQLITHEWNYQDAFKKINPTLKNEQVATCPYGTRMDYIYIHPRINDHWNLTKCSIIDTKGATDHNAVFAEFEQISK
;
A
#
# COMPACT_ATOMS: atom_id res chain seq x y z
N MET A 1 -7.98 7.57 -1.75
CA MET A 1 -7.86 6.16 -1.33
C MET A 1 -8.30 5.29 -2.49
N GLY A 2 -7.74 4.10 -2.60
CA GLY A 2 -8.15 3.12 -3.62
C GLY A 2 -6.96 2.42 -4.28
N ASP A 3 -7.26 1.68 -5.33
CA ASP A 3 -6.30 1.00 -6.19
C ASP A 3 -5.54 2.01 -7.07
N MET A 4 -4.23 2.09 -6.87
CA MET A 4 -3.34 2.97 -7.63
C MET A 4 -2.76 2.27 -8.88
N ASN A 5 -2.94 0.96 -9.01
CA ASN A 5 -2.28 0.11 -9.99
C ASN A 5 -0.75 0.31 -10.08
N ALA A 6 -0.15 0.81 -9.00
CA ALA A 6 1.27 1.10 -8.87
C ALA A 6 1.77 0.51 -7.55
N LEU A 7 3.05 0.18 -7.50
CA LEU A 7 3.67 -0.46 -6.34
C LEU A 7 4.60 0.52 -5.62
N THR A 8 4.91 0.23 -4.36
CA THR A 8 6.02 0.86 -3.62
C THR A 8 7.16 -0.14 -3.54
N ARG A 9 8.35 0.18 -4.04
CA ARG A 9 9.44 -0.81 -4.16
C ARG A 9 9.89 -1.34 -2.80
N GLU A 10 9.88 -0.48 -1.79
CA GLU A 10 10.35 -0.75 -0.44
C GLU A 10 9.47 -1.75 0.32
N ASP A 11 8.26 -2.01 -0.17
CA ASP A 11 7.35 -3.03 0.39
C ASP A 11 7.86 -4.45 0.17
N TYR A 12 8.82 -4.66 -0.73
CA TYR A 12 9.28 -6.00 -1.13
C TYR A 12 10.77 -6.17 -0.85
N SER A 13 11.18 -7.35 -0.38
CA SER A 13 12.58 -7.77 -0.48
C SER A 13 12.93 -8.02 -1.95
N ASP A 14 14.23 -8.00 -2.27
CA ASP A 14 14.71 -8.23 -3.63
C ASP A 14 14.25 -9.59 -4.16
N ASP A 15 14.40 -10.65 -3.35
CA ASP A 15 13.96 -11.99 -3.72
C ASP A 15 12.46 -12.07 -3.97
N TYR A 16 11.65 -11.46 -3.10
CA TYR A 16 10.20 -11.48 -3.24
C TYR A 16 9.76 -10.69 -4.48
N TYR A 17 10.38 -9.54 -4.72
CA TYR A 17 10.12 -8.72 -5.89
C TYR A 17 10.40 -9.49 -7.19
N HIS A 18 11.56 -10.14 -7.31
CA HIS A 18 11.89 -10.88 -8.52
C HIS A 18 11.03 -12.15 -8.68
N ASN A 19 10.97 -12.99 -7.64
CA ASN A 19 10.38 -14.34 -7.75
C ASN A 19 8.84 -14.34 -7.69
N ILE A 20 8.23 -13.32 -7.08
CA ILE A 20 6.77 -13.26 -6.94
C ILE A 20 6.20 -12.14 -7.80
N VAL A 21 6.69 -10.92 -7.66
CA VAL A 21 6.07 -9.76 -8.32
C VAL A 21 6.36 -9.73 -9.82
N VAL A 22 7.64 -9.83 -10.20
CA VAL A 22 8.05 -9.79 -11.62
C VAL A 22 7.66 -11.08 -12.33
N GLU A 23 8.05 -12.23 -11.79
CA GLU A 23 7.82 -13.54 -12.44
C GLU A 23 6.33 -13.79 -12.72
N ARG A 24 5.42 -13.43 -11.80
CA ARG A 24 3.97 -13.58 -12.04
C ARG A 24 3.48 -12.67 -13.16
N ARG A 25 3.91 -11.40 -13.20
CA ARG A 25 3.51 -10.47 -14.25
C ARG A 25 4.01 -10.91 -15.62
N GLU A 26 5.25 -11.41 -15.70
CA GLU A 26 5.81 -11.95 -16.94
C GLU A 26 5.03 -13.19 -17.43
N LYS A 27 4.73 -14.15 -16.54
CA LYS A 27 3.93 -15.34 -16.88
C LYS A 27 2.51 -15.01 -17.33
N SER A 28 1.94 -13.93 -16.80
CA SER A 28 0.58 -13.47 -17.12
C SER A 28 0.52 -12.46 -18.26
N ASN A 29 1.65 -12.11 -18.91
CA ASN A 29 1.76 -11.05 -19.93
C ASN A 29 1.22 -9.69 -19.45
N TRP A 30 1.35 -9.40 -18.16
CA TRP A 30 1.00 -8.10 -17.59
C TRP A 30 2.15 -7.12 -17.77
N GLU A 31 1.83 -5.83 -17.73
CA GLU A 31 2.85 -4.80 -17.71
C GLU A 31 3.80 -4.94 -16.52
N LYS A 32 5.04 -4.48 -16.73
CA LYS A 32 6.04 -4.44 -15.67
C LYS A 32 5.55 -3.60 -14.48
N PRO A 33 5.95 -3.96 -13.25
CA PRO A 33 5.70 -3.13 -12.08
C PRO A 33 6.12 -1.67 -12.30
N ARG A 34 5.25 -0.75 -11.89
CA ARG A 34 5.50 0.70 -11.93
C ARG A 34 5.55 1.26 -10.53
N PHE A 35 6.40 2.25 -10.31
CA PHE A 35 6.67 2.86 -8.99
C PHE A 35 6.57 4.39 -9.01
N GLU A 36 6.50 4.98 -10.21
CA GLU A 36 6.59 6.41 -10.42
C GLU A 36 5.45 7.15 -9.74
N LEU A 37 4.24 6.58 -9.75
CA LEU A 37 3.09 7.18 -9.10
C LEU A 37 3.23 7.20 -7.57
N THR A 38 3.65 6.09 -6.96
CA THR A 38 3.79 6.03 -5.50
C THR A 38 4.92 6.95 -5.03
N GLN A 39 6.04 6.99 -5.77
CA GLN A 39 7.16 7.91 -5.53
C GLN A 39 6.73 9.38 -5.68
N LEU A 40 5.96 9.72 -6.71
CA LEU A 40 5.43 11.07 -6.88
C LEU A 40 4.59 11.49 -5.67
N ILE A 41 3.67 10.62 -5.23
CA ILE A 41 2.78 10.91 -4.11
C ILE A 41 3.56 11.07 -2.80
N THR A 42 4.52 10.17 -2.51
CA THR A 42 5.22 10.15 -1.22
C THR A 42 6.43 11.07 -1.15
N HIS A 43 7.23 11.17 -2.22
CA HIS A 43 8.49 11.93 -2.20
C HIS A 43 8.31 13.36 -2.71
N GLU A 44 7.54 13.57 -3.78
CA GLU A 44 7.37 14.91 -4.37
C GLU A 44 6.21 15.67 -3.72
N TRP A 45 5.07 15.02 -3.51
CA TRP A 45 3.89 15.63 -2.90
C TRP A 45 3.85 15.48 -1.38
N ASN A 46 4.80 14.73 -0.81
CA ASN A 46 4.96 14.55 0.64
C ASN A 46 3.71 13.98 1.34
N TYR A 47 2.89 13.17 0.66
CA TYR A 47 1.82 12.43 1.32
C TYR A 47 2.41 11.25 2.09
N GLN A 48 1.79 10.92 3.22
CA GLN A 48 2.18 9.80 4.05
C GLN A 48 1.34 8.56 3.72
N ASP A 49 1.98 7.42 3.53
CA ASP A 49 1.29 6.13 3.41
C ASP A 49 0.77 5.69 4.80
N ALA A 50 -0.56 5.62 4.96
CA ALA A 50 -1.19 5.28 6.23
C ALA A 50 -0.76 3.90 6.75
N PHE A 51 -0.68 2.91 5.86
CA PHE A 51 -0.34 1.55 6.25
C PHE A 51 1.11 1.47 6.72
N LYS A 52 2.04 2.09 6.00
CA LYS A 52 3.48 2.10 6.38
C LYS A 52 3.77 2.97 7.59
N LYS A 53 2.96 4.01 7.85
CA LYS A 53 3.07 4.83 9.07
C LYS A 53 2.81 3.99 10.34
N ILE A 54 1.84 3.08 10.30
CA ILE A 54 1.53 2.18 11.43
C ILE A 54 2.39 0.91 11.41
N ASN A 55 2.72 0.40 10.22
CA ASN A 55 3.39 -0.89 10.03
C ASN A 55 4.72 -0.73 9.24
N PRO A 56 5.73 -0.01 9.77
CA PRO A 56 6.93 0.35 9.01
C PRO A 56 7.79 -0.86 8.63
N THR A 57 7.72 -1.95 9.40
CA THR A 57 8.56 -3.14 9.21
C THR A 57 7.93 -4.23 8.33
N LEU A 58 6.61 -4.21 8.13
CA LEU A 58 5.92 -5.25 7.33
C LEU A 58 6.28 -5.13 5.84
N LYS A 59 6.50 -6.29 5.20
CA LYS A 59 6.92 -6.43 3.80
C LYS A 59 6.30 -7.68 3.16
N ASN A 60 6.50 -7.84 1.85
CA ASN A 60 6.17 -9.04 1.08
C ASN A 60 4.67 -9.40 1.22
N GLU A 61 4.34 -10.68 1.43
CA GLU A 61 2.94 -11.11 1.55
C GLU A 61 2.16 -10.38 2.65
N GLN A 62 2.84 -9.88 3.68
CA GLN A 62 2.21 -9.18 4.79
C GLN A 62 1.61 -7.83 4.38
N VAL A 63 1.96 -7.32 3.20
CA VAL A 63 1.43 -6.07 2.66
C VAL A 63 0.45 -6.29 1.51
N ALA A 64 0.25 -7.54 1.08
CA ALA A 64 -0.49 -7.83 -0.15
C ALA A 64 -1.96 -7.44 -0.03
N THR A 65 -2.43 -6.63 -0.97
CA THR A 65 -3.84 -6.27 -1.11
C THR A 65 -4.52 -7.03 -2.23
N CYS A 66 -3.81 -7.86 -2.98
CA CYS A 66 -4.41 -8.75 -3.97
C CYS A 66 -3.74 -10.14 -3.99
N PRO A 67 -4.39 -11.17 -4.56
CA PRO A 67 -3.88 -12.54 -4.69
C PRO A 67 -2.54 -12.66 -5.40
N TYR A 68 -2.13 -11.62 -6.13
CA TYR A 68 -0.87 -11.58 -6.85
C TYR A 68 0.34 -11.32 -5.94
N GLY A 69 0.13 -11.10 -4.64
CA GLY A 69 1.21 -10.87 -3.68
C GLY A 69 1.71 -9.42 -3.69
N THR A 70 0.94 -8.50 -4.27
CA THR A 70 1.29 -7.09 -4.36
C THR A 70 0.34 -6.24 -3.54
N ARG A 71 0.86 -5.13 -3.01
CA ARG A 71 0.08 -4.01 -2.49
C ARG A 71 -0.15 -3.01 -3.61
N MET A 72 -1.41 -2.78 -3.96
CA MET A 72 -1.84 -1.84 -5.00
C MET A 72 -2.90 -0.87 -4.49
N ASP A 73 -3.51 -1.19 -3.34
CA ASP A 73 -4.51 -0.37 -2.66
C ASP A 73 -3.86 0.47 -1.56
N TYR A 74 -4.13 1.77 -1.57
CA TYR A 74 -3.48 2.73 -0.67
C TYR A 74 -4.47 3.72 -0.04
N ILE A 75 -4.17 4.10 1.19
CA ILE A 75 -4.69 5.31 1.85
C ILE A 75 -3.50 6.23 2.08
N TYR A 76 -3.43 7.32 1.32
CA TYR A 76 -2.44 8.37 1.50
C TYR A 76 -3.02 9.52 2.32
N ILE A 77 -2.21 10.07 3.22
CA ILE A 77 -2.57 11.13 4.17
C ILE A 77 -1.80 12.38 3.79
N HIS A 78 -2.52 13.46 3.47
CA HIS A 78 -1.90 14.76 3.26
C HIS A 78 -1.35 15.29 4.61
N PRO A 79 -0.14 15.89 4.68
CA PRO A 79 0.48 16.33 5.92
C PRO A 79 -0.42 17.18 6.84
N ARG A 80 -1.18 18.12 6.27
CA ARG A 80 -2.14 18.99 7.01
C ARG A 80 -3.25 18.22 7.76
N ILE A 81 -3.52 16.97 7.41
CA ILE A 81 -4.51 16.17 8.14
C ILE A 81 -4.00 15.86 9.56
N ASN A 82 -2.67 15.73 9.73
CA ASN A 82 -2.07 15.44 11.04
C ASN A 82 -2.24 16.57 12.07
N ASP A 83 -2.64 17.77 11.64
CA ASP A 83 -2.91 18.91 12.53
C ASP A 83 -4.26 18.76 13.27
N HIS A 84 -5.13 17.88 12.78
CA HIS A 84 -6.50 17.73 13.26
C HIS A 84 -6.91 16.28 13.54
N TRP A 85 -6.20 15.33 12.96
CA TRP A 85 -6.50 13.91 13.06
C TRP A 85 -5.23 13.11 13.28
N ASN A 86 -5.28 12.21 14.25
CA ASN A 86 -4.23 11.24 14.49
C ASN A 86 -4.63 9.89 13.89
N LEU A 87 -3.75 9.31 13.06
CA LEU A 87 -3.93 7.94 12.58
C LEU A 87 -3.63 6.97 13.73
N THR A 88 -4.63 6.25 14.21
CA THR A 88 -4.48 5.31 15.35
C THR A 88 -4.25 3.88 14.91
N LYS A 89 -4.81 3.50 13.75
CA LYS A 89 -4.73 2.13 13.24
C LYS A 89 -4.74 2.12 11.72
N CYS A 90 -3.99 1.21 11.13
CA CYS A 90 -4.13 0.86 9.73
C CYS A 90 -3.80 -0.62 9.51
N SER A 91 -4.65 -1.32 8.76
CA SER A 91 -4.55 -2.76 8.54
C SER A 91 -5.13 -3.16 7.20
N ILE A 92 -4.69 -4.31 6.70
CA ILE A 92 -5.29 -4.99 5.55
C ILE A 92 -6.30 -6.00 6.08
N ILE A 93 -7.52 -5.99 5.53
CA ILE A 93 -8.62 -6.87 5.92
C ILE A 93 -8.90 -7.82 4.76
N ASP A 94 -8.77 -9.12 5.05
CA ASP A 94 -9.17 -10.19 4.13
C ASP A 94 -10.67 -10.11 3.86
N THR A 95 -11.03 -9.93 2.58
CA THR A 95 -12.42 -9.80 2.14
C THR A 95 -13.11 -11.16 1.94
N LYS A 96 -12.41 -12.27 2.22
CA LYS A 96 -12.91 -13.65 2.16
C LYS A 96 -13.49 -14.01 0.80
N GLY A 97 -12.84 -13.53 -0.26
CA GLY A 97 -13.22 -13.79 -1.65
C GLY A 97 -14.44 -13.03 -2.14
N ALA A 98 -14.91 -12.00 -1.41
CA ALA A 98 -15.94 -11.10 -1.92
C ALA A 98 -15.46 -10.28 -3.14
N THR A 99 -14.15 -10.08 -3.24
CA THR A 99 -13.42 -9.48 -4.36
C THR A 99 -12.03 -10.10 -4.40
N ASP A 100 -11.31 -9.93 -5.52
CA ASP A 100 -9.90 -10.28 -5.65
C ASP A 100 -8.98 -9.24 -5.00
N HIS A 101 -9.50 -8.36 -4.16
CA HIS A 101 -8.71 -7.44 -3.34
C HIS A 101 -9.02 -7.62 -1.85
N ASN A 102 -8.02 -7.44 -1.01
CA ASN A 102 -8.17 -7.21 0.42
C ASN A 102 -8.39 -5.71 0.67
N ALA A 103 -9.24 -5.37 1.63
CA ALA A 103 -9.55 -3.98 1.93
C ALA A 103 -8.44 -3.33 2.77
N VAL A 104 -8.09 -2.09 2.47
CA VAL A 104 -7.23 -1.27 3.34
C VAL A 104 -8.09 -0.45 4.28
N PHE A 105 -7.91 -0.64 5.59
CA PHE A 105 -8.65 0.04 6.64
C PHE A 105 -7.72 1.01 7.38
N ALA A 106 -8.22 2.21 7.66
CA ALA A 106 -7.53 3.19 8.49
C ALA A 106 -8.52 3.82 9.47
N GLU A 107 -8.09 3.98 10.72
CA GLU A 107 -8.83 4.62 11.79
C GLU A 107 -8.12 5.91 12.21
N PHE A 108 -8.91 6.96 12.39
CA PHE A 108 -8.41 8.27 12.81
C PHE A 108 -9.20 8.75 14.02
N GLU A 109 -8.47 9.34 14.98
CA GLU A 109 -9.06 10.06 16.10
C GLU A 109 -8.90 11.57 15.89
N GLN A 110 -9.95 12.33 16.15
CA GLN A 110 -9.87 13.78 16.11
C GLN A 110 -9.05 14.29 17.29
N ILE A 111 -8.09 15.17 17.02
CA ILE A 111 -7.31 15.83 18.06
C ILE A 111 -8.22 16.89 18.68
N SER A 112 -8.68 16.65 19.92
CA SER A 112 -9.39 17.65 20.71
C SER A 112 -8.45 18.83 21.00
N LYS A 113 -8.95 20.04 20.76
CA LYS A 113 -8.25 21.28 21.16
C LYS A 113 -8.34 21.51 22.66
#